data_AF-A0A1V8SQ15-F1
#
_entry.id   AF-A0A1V8SQ15-F1
#
_cell.length_a   1.000
_cell.length_b   1.000
_cell.length_c   1.000
_cell.angle_alpha   90.00
_cell.angle_beta   90.00
_cell.angle_gamma   90.00
#
_symmetry.space_group_name_H-M   'P 1'
#
loop_
_entity.id
_entity.type
_entity.pdbx_description
1 polymer ?
#
loop_
_entity_poly.entity_id
_entity_poly.type
_entity_poly.pdbx_seq_one_letter_code
_entity_poly.pdbx_strand_id
1 'polypeptide(L)'
;MSSTNASAATNEPAESTKSKTSLRYVSYGSEKESPCLPAIRQLISQDLSEPYSIYVYRYFLYQWGELCFMALDDQDILVGVIVCKLEPHRGGPMRGYIAMLATRKEHRGQGIATKLVKMAIDKMIVEEADEVVLETEVDNMPSLRIYENLGFIRTKRLHRYYLNGNTAFRLILYLKPGVPSIPTFPPDYGPPEGVEHGNGLMDEDLIARQTAQLQLENAQHERFDVTGRKAEVIRSSETVMKAHLANTTCSSNSMMAKENGDPRSSKGVVLLGANRISSSIAHALAHSGYDVHIVTQSKEPSSPTPHTTYHYSDLSSASLRPLLESLNPNLLISTTSGGNFDLQTSIIDIAISAGVLRFIPAEFSHDTSNPEICERLPPHKERKRVIDHLRSLASEGKIEWCGVATGVLLDHGLLSGDLGFELKWQSATIHGDGAQKFPASSVDWIGQAVVAAVERWEEVRNQYIYLNGLVTSGNEVVRTLEKATGQTWEIGRVDVEDTLREAEQRIKRGFPDAGMFLVGRSVLYDAEVDAVGAFSKGEGKTKLGLKGESLEMLVEGVVHQYQHHGKADSGCG
;
A
#
# COMPACT_ATOMS: atom_id res chain seq x y z
N MET A 1 -13.27 -55.52 56.45
CA MET A 1 -12.76 -56.72 55.75
C MET A 1 -13.93 -57.26 54.94
N SER A 2 -14.09 -56.89 53.67
CA SER A 2 -13.27 -57.23 52.50
C SER A 2 -13.74 -58.52 51.82
N SER A 3 -14.43 -58.36 50.70
CA SER A 3 -14.37 -59.29 49.57
C SER A 3 -14.79 -58.55 48.30
N THR A 4 -13.79 -58.28 47.46
CA THR A 4 -13.93 -57.76 46.09
C THR A 4 -14.51 -58.82 45.16
N ASN A 5 -15.22 -58.40 44.11
CA ASN A 5 -15.17 -59.12 42.84
C ASN A 5 -15.24 -58.14 41.66
N ALA A 6 -14.41 -58.38 40.65
CA ALA A 6 -14.26 -57.50 39.49
C ALA A 6 -15.25 -57.85 38.37
N SER A 7 -15.55 -56.87 37.53
CA SER A 7 -16.17 -57.09 36.21
C SER A 7 -15.45 -56.24 35.17
N ALA A 8 -15.29 -56.79 33.97
CA ALA A 8 -14.40 -56.27 32.94
C ALA A 8 -14.96 -55.02 32.23
N ALA A 9 -14.05 -54.15 31.78
CA ALA A 9 -14.38 -53.03 30.91
C ALA A 9 -14.38 -53.47 29.43
N THR A 10 -15.48 -53.22 28.72
CA THR A 10 -15.56 -53.26 27.26
C THR A 10 -15.53 -51.84 26.72
N ASN A 11 -14.46 -51.50 25.98
CA ASN A 11 -14.38 -50.23 25.25
C ASN A 11 -15.24 -50.30 23.99
N GLU A 12 -16.28 -49.48 23.91
CA GLU A 12 -16.84 -49.04 22.63
C GLU A 12 -16.15 -47.74 22.19
N PRO A 13 -15.80 -47.56 20.90
CA PRO A 13 -15.23 -46.32 20.42
C PRO A 13 -16.29 -45.24 20.31
N ALA A 14 -16.11 -44.12 21.01
CA ALA A 14 -17.02 -42.99 20.94
C ALA A 14 -17.05 -42.38 19.53
N GLU A 15 -18.22 -42.38 18.88
CA GLU A 15 -18.44 -41.62 17.65
C GLU A 15 -18.27 -40.12 17.90
N SER A 16 -17.30 -39.51 17.21
CA SER A 16 -17.11 -38.06 17.24
C SER A 16 -18.21 -37.37 16.43
N THR A 17 -19.28 -36.96 17.11
CA THR A 17 -20.33 -36.10 16.54
C THR A 17 -19.75 -34.74 16.16
N LYS A 18 -19.37 -34.58 14.88
CA LYS A 18 -19.02 -33.27 14.32
C LYS A 18 -20.23 -32.35 14.42
N SER A 19 -20.17 -31.38 15.33
CA SER A 19 -21.12 -30.28 15.40
C SER A 19 -21.24 -29.60 14.04
N LYS A 20 -22.46 -29.41 13.54
CA LYS A 20 -22.70 -28.57 12.36
C LYS A 20 -22.58 -27.11 12.79
N THR A 21 -21.38 -26.53 12.65
CA THR A 21 -21.17 -25.09 12.77
C THR A 21 -22.08 -24.36 11.79
N SER A 22 -22.81 -23.34 12.26
CA SER A 22 -23.60 -22.50 11.37
C SER A 22 -22.67 -21.49 10.69
N LEU A 23 -22.89 -21.22 9.40
CA LEU A 23 -22.07 -20.29 8.62
C LEU A 23 -22.91 -19.12 8.13
N ARG A 24 -22.49 -17.92 8.52
CA ARG A 24 -23.08 -16.64 8.14
C ARG A 24 -22.37 -16.08 6.93
N TYR A 25 -23.12 -15.71 5.89
CA TYR A 25 -22.57 -15.15 4.64
C TYR A 25 -22.92 -13.67 4.56
N VAL A 26 -21.94 -12.81 4.29
CA VAL A 26 -22.10 -11.34 4.24
C VAL A 26 -21.31 -10.73 3.08
N SER A 27 -21.81 -9.63 2.49
CA SER A 27 -21.00 -8.78 1.61
C SER A 27 -19.99 -7.96 2.41
N TYR A 28 -18.90 -7.58 1.75
CA TYR A 28 -17.92 -6.65 2.30
C TYR A 28 -18.47 -5.22 2.26
N GLY A 29 -18.38 -4.52 3.39
CA GLY A 29 -18.73 -3.11 3.51
C GLY A 29 -17.55 -2.33 4.08
N SER A 30 -17.49 -1.02 3.82
CA SER A 30 -16.38 -0.16 4.25
C SER A 30 -16.19 -0.12 5.76
N GLU A 31 -17.27 -0.32 6.53
CA GLU A 31 -17.25 -0.47 7.99
C GLU A 31 -16.49 -1.71 8.49
N LYS A 32 -16.19 -2.68 7.61
CA LYS A 32 -15.55 -3.96 7.95
C LYS A 32 -14.03 -3.98 7.72
N GLU A 33 -13.40 -2.87 7.33
CA GLU A 33 -11.96 -2.85 7.01
C GLU A 33 -11.09 -3.30 8.19
N SER A 34 -11.21 -2.65 9.35
CA SER A 34 -10.37 -2.92 10.53
C SER A 34 -10.41 -4.38 11.00
N PRO A 35 -11.59 -5.03 11.18
CA PRO A 35 -11.63 -6.43 11.61
C PRO A 35 -11.36 -7.44 10.47
N CYS A 36 -11.86 -7.22 9.25
CA CYS A 36 -11.89 -8.27 8.24
C CYS A 36 -10.69 -8.26 7.27
N LEU A 37 -10.16 -7.09 6.90
CA LEU A 37 -9.09 -7.01 5.88
C LEU A 37 -7.80 -7.78 6.27
N PRO A 38 -7.33 -7.76 7.54
CA PRO A 38 -6.19 -8.58 7.96
C PRO A 38 -6.47 -10.08 7.84
N ALA A 39 -7.68 -10.52 8.19
CA ALA A 39 -8.11 -11.92 8.12
C ALA A 39 -8.26 -12.41 6.67
N ILE A 40 -8.81 -11.58 5.78
CA ILE A 40 -8.89 -11.82 4.32
C ILE A 40 -7.48 -12.04 3.76
N ARG A 41 -6.55 -11.12 4.05
CA ARG A 41 -5.15 -11.22 3.62
C ARG A 41 -4.49 -12.50 4.12
N GLN A 42 -4.67 -12.82 5.41
CA GLN A 42 -4.11 -14.03 6.02
C GLN A 42 -4.64 -15.29 5.31
N LEU A 43 -5.95 -15.42 5.15
CA LEU A 43 -6.58 -16.59 4.54
C LEU A 43 -6.15 -16.77 3.08
N ILE A 44 -6.16 -15.70 2.28
CA ILE A 44 -5.75 -15.76 0.86
C ILE A 44 -4.26 -16.12 0.73
N SER A 45 -3.39 -15.57 1.59
CA SER A 45 -1.95 -15.88 1.57
C SER A 45 -1.56 -17.33 1.90
N GLN A 46 -2.50 -18.13 2.41
CA GLN A 46 -2.32 -19.57 2.72
C GLN A 46 -2.83 -20.52 1.63
N ASP A 47 -3.63 -19.98 0.70
CA ASP A 47 -4.43 -20.72 -0.27
C ASP A 47 -4.11 -20.40 -1.73
N LEU A 48 -3.67 -19.16 -2.03
CA LEU A 48 -3.25 -18.74 -3.36
C LEU A 48 -1.72 -18.64 -3.46
N SER A 49 -1.19 -18.89 -4.66
CA SER A 49 0.24 -18.88 -4.96
C SER A 49 0.84 -17.47 -5.03
N GLU A 50 0.03 -16.43 -5.21
CA GLU A 50 0.51 -15.06 -5.45
C GLU A 50 0.54 -14.14 -4.20
N PRO A 51 1.60 -13.31 -4.06
CA PRO A 51 1.73 -12.27 -3.04
C PRO A 51 0.95 -10.99 -3.37
N TYR A 52 -0.34 -10.93 -3.07
CA TYR A 52 -1.06 -9.65 -3.22
C TYR A 52 -0.63 -8.63 -2.16
N SER A 53 -0.31 -7.40 -2.60
CA SER A 53 -0.07 -6.27 -1.70
C SER A 53 -1.39 -5.79 -1.09
N ILE A 54 -1.33 -5.10 0.05
CA ILE A 54 -2.54 -4.58 0.74
C ILE A 54 -3.40 -3.68 -0.17
N TYR A 55 -2.76 -2.98 -1.11
CA TYR A 55 -3.40 -2.12 -2.10
C TYR A 55 -4.27 -2.89 -3.10
N VAL A 56 -3.88 -4.11 -3.48
CA VAL A 56 -4.70 -4.96 -4.37
C VAL A 56 -6.02 -5.33 -3.69
N TYR A 57 -5.99 -5.74 -2.42
CA TYR A 57 -7.21 -6.02 -1.66
C TYR A 57 -8.09 -4.77 -1.53
N ARG A 58 -7.51 -3.62 -1.16
CA ARG A 58 -8.26 -2.35 -1.05
C ARG A 58 -8.90 -1.92 -2.36
N TYR A 59 -8.19 -2.06 -3.49
CA TYR A 59 -8.74 -1.78 -4.82
C TYR A 59 -10.03 -2.55 -5.08
N PHE A 60 -10.01 -3.88 -4.90
CA PHE A 60 -11.23 -4.68 -5.08
C PHE A 60 -12.32 -4.36 -4.05
N LEU A 61 -11.95 -4.31 -2.77
CA LEU A 61 -12.91 -4.26 -1.66
C LEU A 61 -13.56 -2.89 -1.45
N TYR A 62 -12.90 -1.79 -1.83
CA TYR A 62 -13.50 -0.45 -1.77
C TYR A 62 -14.42 -0.18 -2.97
N GLN A 63 -14.04 -0.63 -4.16
CA GLN A 63 -14.76 -0.30 -5.39
C GLN A 63 -15.87 -1.32 -5.71
N TRP A 64 -15.73 -2.57 -5.28
CA TRP A 64 -16.69 -3.66 -5.49
C TRP A 64 -16.94 -4.50 -4.22
N GLY A 65 -16.92 -3.89 -3.04
CA GLY A 65 -17.21 -4.57 -1.76
C GLY A 65 -18.51 -5.40 -1.79
N GLU A 66 -19.56 -4.88 -2.44
CA GLU A 66 -20.84 -5.58 -2.60
C GLU A 66 -20.80 -6.81 -3.53
N LEU A 67 -19.74 -6.98 -4.34
CA LEU A 67 -19.47 -8.20 -5.12
C LEU A 67 -18.59 -9.20 -4.35
N CYS A 68 -18.00 -8.77 -3.24
CA CYS A 68 -17.06 -9.55 -2.44
C CYS A 68 -17.78 -10.13 -1.22
N PHE A 69 -17.76 -11.45 -1.07
CA PHE A 69 -18.51 -12.14 -0.01
C PHE A 69 -17.58 -12.86 0.96
N MET A 70 -17.97 -12.86 2.23
CA MET A 70 -17.28 -13.54 3.33
C MET A 70 -18.20 -14.57 3.95
N ALA A 71 -17.64 -15.74 4.29
CA ALA A 71 -18.25 -16.75 5.14
C ALA A 71 -17.61 -16.69 6.53
N LEU A 72 -18.42 -16.42 7.55
CA LEU A 72 -18.06 -16.33 8.96
C LEU A 72 -18.69 -17.50 9.73
N ASP A 73 -18.04 -18.01 10.76
CA ASP A 73 -18.64 -18.96 11.71
C ASP A 73 -19.41 -18.26 12.85
N ASP A 74 -19.93 -19.07 13.78
CA ASP A 74 -20.63 -18.63 14.98
C ASP A 74 -19.75 -17.81 15.97
N GLN A 75 -18.44 -17.68 15.70
CA GLN A 75 -17.47 -16.88 16.47
C GLN A 75 -16.95 -15.66 15.66
N ASP A 76 -17.60 -15.33 14.54
CA ASP A 76 -17.20 -14.27 13.60
C ASP A 76 -15.81 -14.46 12.96
N ILE A 77 -15.29 -15.70 12.96
CA ILE A 77 -14.01 -16.04 12.34
C ILE A 77 -14.21 -16.23 10.84
N LEU A 78 -13.33 -15.62 10.03
CA LEU A 78 -13.36 -15.77 8.57
C LEU A 78 -12.97 -17.19 8.13
N VAL A 79 -13.96 -17.94 7.62
CA VAL A 79 -13.83 -19.31 7.11
C VAL A 79 -13.59 -19.33 5.59
N GLY A 80 -14.17 -18.39 4.85
CA GLY A 80 -14.04 -18.30 3.40
C GLY A 80 -14.24 -16.88 2.88
N VAL A 81 -13.63 -16.57 1.73
CA VAL A 81 -13.78 -15.27 1.06
C VAL A 81 -13.73 -15.42 -0.46
N ILE A 82 -14.53 -14.62 -1.15
CA ILE A 82 -14.40 -14.36 -2.58
C ILE A 82 -14.24 -12.85 -2.82
N VAL A 83 -13.33 -12.48 -3.71
CA VAL A 83 -13.03 -11.10 -4.07
C VAL A 83 -13.19 -10.94 -5.58
N CYS A 84 -13.98 -9.94 -5.97
CA CYS A 84 -14.53 -9.79 -7.31
C CYS A 84 -14.47 -8.34 -7.78
N LYS A 85 -14.61 -8.13 -9.10
CA LYS A 85 -14.95 -6.83 -9.69
C LYS A 85 -15.93 -6.98 -10.86
N LEU A 86 -16.47 -5.85 -11.32
CA LEU A 86 -17.32 -5.75 -12.50
C LEU A 86 -17.01 -4.45 -13.24
N GLU A 87 -16.59 -4.53 -14.50
CA GLU A 87 -16.22 -3.37 -15.30
C GLU A 87 -16.37 -3.63 -16.83
N PRO A 88 -16.54 -2.59 -17.66
CA PRO A 88 -16.50 -2.74 -19.12
C PRO A 88 -15.12 -3.23 -19.60
N HIS A 89 -15.08 -4.38 -20.28
CA HIS A 89 -13.82 -4.96 -20.73
C HIS A 89 -13.44 -4.50 -22.14
N ARG A 90 -12.38 -3.69 -22.27
CA ARG A 90 -11.77 -3.31 -23.56
C ARG A 90 -12.76 -2.74 -24.60
N GLY A 91 -13.76 -2.00 -24.14
CA GLY A 91 -14.83 -1.45 -24.99
C GLY A 91 -15.86 -2.48 -25.50
N GLY A 92 -15.77 -3.72 -25.03
CA GLY A 92 -16.75 -4.79 -25.26
C GLY A 92 -17.61 -5.05 -24.01
N PRO A 93 -17.81 -6.32 -23.60
CA PRO A 93 -18.81 -6.70 -22.60
C PRO A 93 -18.54 -6.15 -21.19
N MET A 94 -19.61 -5.98 -20.42
CA MET A 94 -19.59 -5.74 -18.98
C MET A 94 -19.14 -7.03 -18.26
N ARG A 95 -17.86 -7.11 -17.92
CA ARG A 95 -17.20 -8.34 -17.47
C ARG A 95 -17.08 -8.38 -15.94
N GLY A 96 -17.73 -9.37 -15.35
CA GLY A 96 -17.43 -9.83 -14.00
C GLY A 96 -16.06 -10.52 -13.96
N TYR A 97 -15.29 -10.31 -12.92
CA TYR A 97 -13.99 -10.96 -12.73
C TYR A 97 -13.84 -11.47 -11.30
N ILE A 98 -13.61 -12.78 -11.15
CA ILE A 98 -13.30 -13.40 -9.85
C ILE A 98 -11.78 -13.39 -9.69
N ALA A 99 -11.28 -12.51 -8.83
CA ALA A 99 -9.86 -12.30 -8.64
C ALA A 99 -9.25 -13.28 -7.63
N MET A 100 -9.95 -13.53 -6.51
CA MET A 100 -9.46 -14.38 -5.42
C MET A 100 -10.61 -15.19 -4.82
N LEU A 101 -10.36 -16.46 -4.52
CA LEU A 101 -11.27 -17.35 -3.81
C LEU A 101 -10.43 -18.22 -2.85
N ALA A 102 -10.74 -18.18 -1.55
CA ALA A 102 -10.01 -18.94 -0.53
C ALA A 102 -10.95 -19.51 0.54
N THR A 103 -10.64 -20.70 1.06
CA THR A 103 -11.43 -21.36 2.11
C THR A 103 -10.54 -22.18 3.04
N ARG A 104 -10.71 -21.96 4.35
CA ARG A 104 -9.96 -22.65 5.42
C ARG A 104 -9.92 -24.15 5.20
N LYS A 105 -8.73 -24.75 5.30
CA LYS A 105 -8.46 -26.15 4.93
C LYS A 105 -9.35 -27.13 5.69
N GLU A 106 -9.67 -26.81 6.93
CA GLU A 106 -10.50 -27.59 7.86
C GLU A 106 -12.00 -27.59 7.45
N HIS A 107 -12.42 -26.60 6.67
CA HIS A 107 -13.80 -26.38 6.22
C HIS A 107 -14.03 -26.72 4.73
N ARG A 108 -13.01 -27.24 4.05
CA ARG A 108 -13.13 -27.68 2.64
C ARG A 108 -14.06 -28.90 2.51
N GLY A 109 -14.63 -29.07 1.32
CA GLY A 109 -15.63 -30.11 1.04
C GLY A 109 -17.05 -29.81 1.56
N GLN A 110 -17.26 -28.69 2.25
CA GLN A 110 -18.57 -28.28 2.80
C GLN A 110 -19.38 -27.36 1.86
N GLY A 111 -18.99 -27.22 0.59
CA GLY A 111 -19.70 -26.39 -0.41
C GLY A 111 -19.52 -24.86 -0.28
N ILE A 112 -18.75 -24.38 0.70
CA ILE A 112 -18.56 -22.94 1.00
C ILE A 112 -18.07 -22.16 -0.22
N ALA A 113 -17.03 -22.66 -0.89
CA ALA A 113 -16.47 -22.02 -2.09
C ALA A 113 -17.51 -21.92 -3.22
N THR A 114 -18.23 -23.00 -3.51
CA THR A 114 -19.33 -23.03 -4.49
C THR A 114 -20.41 -22.01 -4.16
N LYS A 115 -20.80 -21.90 -2.88
CA LYS A 115 -21.81 -20.92 -2.44
C LYS A 115 -21.32 -19.47 -2.58
N LEU A 116 -20.07 -19.18 -2.22
CA LEU A 116 -19.47 -17.85 -2.40
C LEU A 116 -19.43 -17.44 -3.88
N VAL A 117 -19.02 -18.37 -4.77
CA VAL A 117 -19.01 -18.11 -6.22
C VAL A 117 -20.41 -17.87 -6.76
N LYS A 118 -21.41 -18.66 -6.36
CA LYS A 118 -22.82 -18.41 -6.73
C LYS A 118 -23.30 -17.03 -6.30
N MET A 119 -23.09 -16.66 -5.03
CA MET A 119 -23.48 -15.33 -4.52
C MET A 119 -22.84 -14.17 -5.31
N ALA A 120 -21.57 -14.30 -5.69
CA ALA A 120 -20.90 -13.31 -6.54
C ALA A 120 -21.50 -13.25 -7.96
N ILE A 121 -21.78 -14.41 -8.57
CA ILE A 121 -22.39 -14.48 -9.92
C ILE A 121 -23.82 -13.92 -9.90
N ASP A 122 -24.64 -14.30 -8.93
CA ASP A 122 -26.01 -13.80 -8.77
C ASP A 122 -26.02 -12.27 -8.63
N LYS A 123 -25.09 -11.72 -7.84
CA LYS A 123 -24.93 -10.27 -7.70
C LYS A 123 -24.39 -9.62 -8.99
N MET A 124 -23.44 -10.22 -9.69
CA MET A 124 -22.98 -9.75 -11.01
C MET A 124 -24.10 -9.72 -12.05
N ILE A 125 -24.99 -10.72 -12.06
CA ILE A 125 -26.18 -10.75 -12.93
C ILE A 125 -27.13 -9.59 -12.60
N VAL A 126 -27.34 -9.29 -11.31
CA VAL A 126 -28.15 -8.14 -10.87
C VAL A 126 -27.54 -6.80 -11.29
N GLU A 127 -26.21 -6.69 -11.30
CA GLU A 127 -25.47 -5.52 -11.82
C GLU A 127 -25.22 -5.60 -13.35
N GLU A 128 -26.05 -6.35 -14.08
CA GLU A 128 -26.08 -6.47 -15.54
C GLU A 128 -24.80 -7.01 -16.21
N ALA A 129 -24.00 -7.84 -15.53
CA ALA A 129 -22.85 -8.50 -16.15
C ALA A 129 -23.23 -9.34 -17.39
N ASP A 130 -22.43 -9.23 -18.45
CA ASP A 130 -22.57 -9.99 -19.70
C ASP A 130 -21.88 -11.36 -19.61
N GLU A 131 -20.80 -11.43 -18.84
CA GLU A 131 -19.94 -12.61 -18.67
C GLU A 131 -19.13 -12.51 -17.36
N VAL A 132 -18.65 -13.65 -16.87
CA VAL A 132 -17.74 -13.74 -15.71
C VAL A 132 -16.48 -14.50 -16.10
N VAL A 133 -15.31 -13.94 -15.81
CA VAL A 133 -13.99 -14.50 -16.15
C VAL A 133 -13.15 -14.75 -14.90
N LEU A 134 -12.28 -15.75 -14.96
CA LEU A 134 -11.21 -15.98 -13.98
C LEU A 134 -10.03 -16.76 -14.59
N GLU A 135 -8.91 -16.76 -13.90
CA GLU A 135 -7.77 -17.64 -14.15
C GLU A 135 -7.52 -18.57 -12.96
N THR A 136 -7.16 -19.83 -13.23
CA THR A 136 -6.78 -20.80 -12.19
C THR A 136 -5.67 -21.73 -12.68
N GLU A 137 -4.80 -22.21 -11.78
CA GLU A 137 -3.68 -23.10 -12.12
C GLU A 137 -4.17 -24.42 -12.73
N VAL A 138 -3.47 -24.94 -13.74
CA VAL A 138 -3.87 -26.14 -14.48
C VAL A 138 -3.93 -27.42 -13.64
N ASP A 139 -3.26 -27.43 -12.49
CA ASP A 139 -3.20 -28.51 -11.51
C ASP A 139 -4.10 -28.28 -10.29
N ASN A 140 -4.75 -27.10 -10.17
CA ASN A 140 -5.76 -26.81 -9.14
C ASN A 140 -7.10 -27.48 -9.48
N MET A 141 -7.08 -28.81 -9.53
CA MET A 141 -8.23 -29.68 -9.81
C MET A 141 -9.44 -29.42 -8.91
N PRO A 142 -9.31 -29.06 -7.61
CA PRO A 142 -10.45 -28.66 -6.79
C PRO A 142 -11.16 -27.41 -7.32
N SER A 143 -10.42 -26.34 -7.63
CA SER A 143 -10.98 -25.09 -8.17
C SER A 143 -11.57 -25.30 -9.57
N LEU A 144 -10.86 -25.99 -10.46
CA LEU A 144 -11.35 -26.31 -11.80
C LEU A 144 -12.71 -27.01 -11.75
N ARG A 145 -12.88 -28.02 -10.90
CA ARG A 145 -14.16 -28.72 -10.72
C ARG A 145 -15.28 -27.81 -10.21
N ILE A 146 -14.98 -26.88 -9.30
CA ILE A 146 -15.99 -25.93 -8.80
C ILE A 146 -16.50 -25.06 -9.95
N TYR A 147 -15.59 -24.47 -10.73
CA TYR A 147 -15.97 -23.59 -11.83
C TYR A 147 -16.66 -24.34 -12.98
N GLU A 148 -16.17 -25.52 -13.36
CA GLU A 148 -16.77 -26.37 -14.41
C GLU A 148 -18.18 -26.84 -14.02
N ASN A 149 -18.40 -27.19 -12.75
CA ASN A 149 -19.73 -27.55 -12.25
C ASN A 149 -20.69 -26.35 -12.26
N LEU A 150 -20.18 -25.13 -12.12
CA LEU A 150 -20.92 -23.87 -12.23
C LEU A 150 -21.05 -23.36 -13.68
N GLY A 151 -20.71 -24.19 -14.67
CA GLY A 151 -20.89 -23.89 -16.10
C GLY A 151 -19.77 -23.07 -16.73
N PHE A 152 -18.67 -22.79 -16.03
CA PHE A 152 -17.53 -22.12 -16.65
C PHE A 152 -16.82 -23.05 -17.65
N ILE A 153 -16.49 -22.52 -18.82
CA ILE A 153 -15.74 -23.23 -19.86
C ILE A 153 -14.30 -22.70 -19.96
N ARG A 154 -13.33 -23.59 -20.23
CA ARG A 154 -11.93 -23.20 -20.45
C ARG A 154 -11.78 -22.61 -21.86
N THR A 155 -11.34 -21.36 -21.97
CA THR A 155 -11.15 -20.67 -23.27
C THR A 155 -9.70 -20.54 -23.70
N LYS A 156 -8.77 -20.40 -22.75
CA LYS A 156 -7.36 -20.17 -23.05
C LYS A 156 -6.47 -20.90 -22.06
N ARG A 157 -5.31 -21.38 -22.52
CA ARG A 157 -4.23 -21.89 -21.67
C ARG A 157 -3.11 -20.85 -21.69
N LEU A 158 -2.79 -20.29 -20.53
CA LEU A 158 -1.84 -19.19 -20.37
C LEU A 158 -0.54 -19.77 -19.78
N HIS A 159 0.49 -19.89 -20.61
CA HIS A 159 1.76 -20.47 -20.20
C HIS A 159 2.57 -19.50 -19.33
N ARG A 160 3.15 -20.00 -18.23
CA ARG A 160 3.88 -19.20 -17.22
C ARG A 160 3.10 -17.94 -16.79
N TYR A 161 1.81 -18.13 -16.49
CA TYR A 161 0.90 -17.04 -16.15
C TYR A 161 1.12 -16.51 -14.73
N TYR A 162 1.30 -17.44 -13.79
CA TYR A 162 1.56 -17.12 -12.39
C TYR A 162 3.04 -16.85 -12.14
N LEU A 163 3.34 -16.05 -11.12
CA LEU A 163 4.71 -15.68 -10.73
C LEU A 163 5.62 -16.88 -10.39
N ASN A 164 5.05 -18.02 -10.00
CA ASN A 164 5.79 -19.28 -9.78
C ASN A 164 6.13 -20.03 -11.10
N GLY A 165 5.80 -19.46 -12.26
CA GLY A 165 5.97 -20.09 -13.57
C GLY A 165 4.87 -21.07 -13.95
N ASN A 166 3.85 -21.29 -13.11
CA ASN A 166 2.79 -22.23 -13.42
C ASN A 166 1.87 -21.72 -14.54
N THR A 167 1.35 -22.68 -15.30
CA THR A 167 0.39 -22.43 -16.38
C THR A 167 -1.01 -22.29 -15.79
N ALA A 168 -1.81 -21.36 -16.32
CA ALA A 168 -3.21 -21.20 -15.96
C ALA A 168 -4.15 -21.67 -17.08
N PHE A 169 -5.38 -22.03 -16.72
CA PHE A 169 -6.52 -21.91 -17.62
C PHE A 169 -7.24 -20.59 -17.34
N ARG A 170 -7.60 -19.86 -18.40
CA ARG A 170 -8.68 -18.87 -18.36
C ARG A 170 -10.01 -19.60 -18.52
N LEU A 171 -10.94 -19.31 -17.62
CA LEU A 171 -12.29 -19.81 -17.66
C LEU A 171 -13.28 -18.65 -17.83
N ILE A 172 -14.39 -18.91 -18.52
CA ILE A 172 -15.48 -17.94 -18.75
C ILE A 172 -16.85 -18.57 -18.51
N LEU A 173 -17.77 -17.79 -17.98
CA LEU A 173 -19.20 -18.07 -17.94
C LEU A 173 -19.91 -16.94 -18.69
N TYR A 174 -20.61 -17.26 -19.79
CA TYR A 174 -21.42 -16.27 -20.50
C TYR A 174 -22.80 -16.18 -19.84
N LEU A 175 -23.26 -14.96 -19.55
CA LEU A 175 -24.53 -14.71 -18.86
C LEU A 175 -25.64 -14.28 -19.82
N LYS A 176 -25.30 -13.76 -21.00
CA LYS A 176 -26.26 -13.29 -22.02
C LYS A 176 -25.95 -13.86 -23.42
N PRO A 177 -26.96 -14.08 -24.28
CA PRO A 177 -26.76 -14.44 -25.69
C PRO A 177 -25.93 -13.40 -26.45
N GLY A 178 -25.16 -13.87 -27.44
CA GLY A 178 -24.36 -13.00 -28.33
C GLY A 178 -23.09 -12.40 -27.73
N VAL A 179 -22.87 -12.48 -26.41
CA VAL A 179 -21.66 -11.96 -25.75
C VAL A 179 -20.34 -12.48 -26.35
N PRO A 180 -20.20 -13.77 -26.74
CA PRO A 180 -18.97 -14.27 -27.38
C PRO A 180 -18.57 -13.56 -28.69
N SER A 181 -19.51 -12.88 -29.36
CA SER A 181 -19.26 -12.16 -30.62
C SER A 181 -19.05 -10.64 -30.45
N ILE A 182 -19.11 -10.12 -29.22
CA ILE A 182 -18.86 -8.69 -28.95
C ILE A 182 -17.36 -8.40 -29.17
N PRO A 183 -16.99 -7.48 -30.07
CA PRO A 183 -15.60 -7.14 -30.32
C PRO A 183 -14.97 -6.45 -29.10
N THR A 184 -13.72 -6.81 -28.81
CA THR A 184 -12.88 -6.17 -27.79
C THR A 184 -11.69 -5.49 -28.47
N PHE A 185 -11.14 -4.42 -27.87
CA PHE A 185 -10.00 -3.70 -28.44
C PHE A 185 -8.81 -3.57 -27.46
N PRO A 186 -7.60 -4.04 -27.84
CA PRO A 186 -7.31 -4.85 -29.03
C PRO A 186 -8.02 -6.21 -28.96
N PRO A 187 -8.37 -6.80 -30.12
CA PRO A 187 -9.11 -8.06 -30.16
C PRO A 187 -8.27 -9.21 -29.60
N ASP A 188 -8.90 -10.05 -28.78
CA ASP A 188 -8.23 -11.18 -28.10
C ASP A 188 -7.74 -12.28 -29.08
N TYR A 189 -8.21 -12.21 -30.33
CA TYR A 189 -7.72 -12.96 -31.49
C TYR A 189 -7.29 -11.95 -32.58
N GLY A 190 -6.14 -12.18 -33.21
CA GLY A 190 -5.77 -11.43 -34.42
C GLY A 190 -6.79 -11.67 -35.55
N PRO A 191 -6.88 -10.79 -36.55
CA PRO A 191 -7.82 -10.96 -37.66
C PRO A 191 -7.58 -12.32 -38.33
N PRO A 192 -8.60 -13.19 -38.43
CA PRO A 192 -8.42 -14.50 -39.07
C PRO A 192 -8.16 -14.31 -40.56
N GLU A 193 -7.03 -14.83 -41.04
CA GLU A 193 -6.73 -14.85 -42.47
C GLU A 193 -7.69 -15.81 -43.20
N GLY A 194 -8.60 -15.25 -43.99
CA GLY A 194 -9.20 -15.93 -45.14
C GLY A 194 -10.27 -17.00 -44.88
N VAL A 195 -11.34 -16.69 -44.12
CA VAL A 195 -12.55 -17.55 -44.10
C VAL A 195 -13.82 -16.72 -44.37
N GLU A 196 -14.58 -17.12 -45.39
CA GLU A 196 -15.87 -16.52 -45.76
C GLU A 196 -16.98 -16.84 -44.73
N HIS A 197 -18.09 -16.09 -44.78
CA HIS A 197 -19.20 -16.20 -43.83
C HIS A 197 -19.87 -17.58 -43.85
N GLY A 198 -19.65 -18.37 -42.80
CA GLY A 198 -20.45 -19.55 -42.46
C GLY A 198 -21.30 -19.30 -41.23
N ASN A 199 -22.63 -19.35 -41.36
CA ASN A 199 -23.55 -19.34 -40.21
C ASN A 199 -23.37 -20.63 -39.39
N GLY A 200 -22.68 -20.53 -38.25
CA GLY A 200 -22.36 -21.67 -37.37
C GLY A 200 -23.37 -21.86 -36.25
N LEU A 201 -24.13 -22.96 -36.29
CA LEU A 201 -25.12 -23.36 -35.28
C LEU A 201 -24.44 -23.87 -33.98
N MET A 202 -23.74 -23.01 -33.23
CA MET A 202 -23.12 -23.37 -31.93
C MET A 202 -23.51 -22.49 -30.73
N ASP A 203 -24.06 -21.28 -30.93
CA ASP A 203 -24.11 -20.28 -29.86
C ASP A 203 -25.23 -20.48 -28.84
N GLU A 204 -26.46 -20.81 -29.25
CA GLU A 204 -27.56 -21.04 -28.30
C GLU A 204 -27.38 -22.32 -27.48
N ASP A 205 -26.82 -23.37 -28.09
CA ASP A 205 -26.69 -24.70 -27.47
C ASP A 205 -25.70 -24.68 -26.28
N LEU A 206 -24.66 -23.84 -26.36
CA LEU A 206 -23.68 -23.64 -25.29
C LEU A 206 -24.31 -22.94 -24.08
N ILE A 207 -25.03 -21.83 -24.31
CA ILE A 207 -25.68 -21.04 -23.25
C ILE A 207 -26.87 -21.80 -22.66
N ALA A 208 -27.61 -22.56 -23.46
CA ALA A 208 -28.67 -23.45 -22.99
C ALA A 208 -28.11 -24.55 -22.08
N ARG A 209 -26.95 -25.15 -22.40
CA ARG A 209 -26.27 -26.12 -21.53
C ARG A 209 -25.80 -25.50 -20.22
N GLN A 210 -25.16 -24.32 -20.27
CA GLN A 210 -24.74 -23.57 -19.07
C GLN A 210 -25.94 -23.22 -18.17
N THR A 211 -27.04 -22.74 -18.77
CA THR A 211 -28.27 -22.38 -18.05
C THR A 211 -28.98 -23.60 -17.44
N ALA A 212 -29.08 -24.71 -18.18
CA ALA A 212 -29.68 -25.95 -17.68
C ALA A 212 -28.89 -26.55 -16.50
N GLN A 213 -27.56 -26.48 -16.55
CA GLN A 213 -26.68 -26.95 -15.48
C GLN A 213 -26.86 -26.13 -14.19
N LEU A 214 -27.10 -24.81 -14.30
CA LEU A 214 -27.41 -23.94 -13.16
C LEU A 214 -28.84 -24.15 -12.62
N GLN A 215 -29.83 -24.40 -13.48
CA GLN A 215 -31.23 -24.56 -13.06
C GLN A 215 -31.52 -25.89 -12.34
N LEU A 216 -30.78 -26.97 -12.63
CA LEU A 216 -30.97 -28.28 -12.00
C LEU A 216 -30.72 -28.29 -10.48
N GLU A 217 -29.89 -27.38 -9.95
CA GLU A 217 -29.64 -27.27 -8.51
C GLU A 217 -30.61 -26.30 -7.78
N ASN A 218 -31.21 -25.35 -8.50
CA ASN A 218 -32.17 -24.38 -7.92
C ASN A 218 -33.54 -25.00 -7.60
N ALA A 219 -33.77 -26.27 -7.95
CA ALA A 219 -35.01 -27.00 -7.64
C ALA A 219 -35.10 -27.50 -6.19
N GLN A 220 -34.07 -27.36 -5.35
CA GLN A 220 -34.02 -28.01 -4.03
C GLN A 220 -33.85 -27.13 -2.78
N HIS A 221 -33.63 -25.81 -2.85
CA HIS A 221 -33.53 -24.97 -1.63
C HIS A 221 -34.34 -23.67 -1.70
N GLU A 222 -34.80 -23.24 -0.53
CA GLU A 222 -35.92 -22.31 -0.36
C GLU A 222 -35.60 -20.85 -0.74
N ARG A 223 -36.58 -20.17 -1.31
CA ARG A 223 -36.54 -18.72 -1.56
C ARG A 223 -36.70 -17.97 -0.23
N PHE A 224 -35.70 -17.16 0.13
CA PHE A 224 -35.87 -16.14 1.17
C PHE A 224 -36.36 -14.83 0.55
N ASP A 225 -37.47 -14.32 1.07
CA ASP A 225 -38.15 -13.12 0.60
C ASP A 225 -37.40 -11.85 1.03
N VAL A 226 -36.95 -11.07 0.05
CA VAL A 226 -36.41 -9.73 0.24
C VAL A 226 -37.44 -8.72 -0.27
N THR A 227 -38.53 -8.47 0.49
CA THR A 227 -39.11 -7.11 0.72
C THR A 227 -40.47 -7.08 1.47
N GLY A 228 -40.50 -6.48 2.66
CA GLY A 228 -41.69 -5.80 3.22
C GLY A 228 -41.96 -6.03 4.71
N ARG A 229 -42.83 -5.28 5.42
CA ARG A 229 -43.71 -4.10 5.18
C ARG A 229 -44.25 -3.69 6.58
N LYS A 230 -44.59 -2.44 6.96
CA LYS A 230 -44.57 -1.08 6.37
C LYS A 230 -44.59 -0.04 7.54
N ALA A 231 -44.62 1.27 7.28
CA ALA A 231 -44.86 2.33 8.29
C ALA A 231 -46.35 2.57 8.57
N GLU A 232 -46.70 2.99 9.80
CA GLU A 232 -47.89 3.79 10.11
C GLU A 232 -47.71 4.62 11.41
N VAL A 233 -48.57 5.63 11.63
CA VAL A 233 -48.39 6.75 12.58
C VAL A 233 -49.65 6.93 13.43
N ILE A 234 -49.53 7.27 14.73
CA ILE A 234 -50.40 8.25 15.45
C ILE A 234 -49.86 8.59 16.87
N ARG A 235 -50.19 9.82 17.31
CA ARG A 235 -49.82 10.59 18.53
C ARG A 235 -50.33 9.94 19.85
N SER A 236 -50.02 10.34 21.10
CA SER A 236 -49.47 11.59 21.70
C SER A 236 -49.08 11.41 23.19
N SER A 237 -48.40 12.42 23.78
CA SER A 237 -48.20 12.68 25.25
C SER A 237 -47.17 11.81 26.00
N GLU A 238 -46.51 12.25 27.09
CA GLU A 238 -46.11 13.61 27.54
C GLU A 238 -44.98 13.51 28.61
N THR A 239 -44.07 14.48 28.67
CA THR A 239 -43.33 14.98 29.87
C THR A 239 -42.40 14.04 30.70
N VAL A 240 -41.11 14.40 30.82
CA VAL A 240 -40.40 14.83 32.07
C VAL A 240 -38.87 14.94 31.84
N MET A 241 -38.27 16.06 32.30
CA MET A 241 -36.81 16.29 32.38
C MET A 241 -36.20 15.80 33.71
N LYS A 242 -34.94 15.33 33.70
CA LYS A 242 -33.78 15.70 34.57
C LYS A 242 -32.65 14.66 34.39
N ALA A 243 -31.44 15.01 33.94
CA ALA A 243 -30.39 15.83 34.58
C ALA A 243 -29.61 15.10 35.70
N HIS A 244 -28.37 14.70 35.39
CA HIS A 244 -27.23 14.89 36.30
C HIS A 244 -25.90 14.99 35.54
N LEU A 245 -25.04 15.86 36.06
CA LEU A 245 -23.68 16.17 35.61
C LEU A 245 -22.81 16.25 36.89
N ALA A 246 -21.50 16.06 36.73
CA ALA A 246 -20.40 16.46 37.62
C ALA A 246 -19.64 15.37 38.42
N ASN A 247 -18.38 15.74 38.71
CA ASN A 247 -17.39 15.16 39.62
C ASN A 247 -16.70 13.85 39.15
N THR A 248 -15.37 13.67 39.22
CA THR A 248 -14.19 14.53 39.55
C THR A 248 -12.92 13.82 38.97
N THR A 249 -11.69 14.36 38.87
CA THR A 249 -10.99 15.49 39.52
C THR A 249 -9.90 16.07 38.60
N CYS A 250 -9.29 17.20 38.96
CA CYS A 250 -7.99 17.67 38.46
C CYS A 250 -6.86 17.28 39.44
N SER A 251 -5.62 17.10 38.97
CA SER A 251 -4.41 17.05 39.79
C SER A 251 -3.29 17.84 39.11
N SER A 252 -2.63 18.73 39.84
CA SER A 252 -1.75 19.76 39.30
C SER A 252 -0.36 19.79 39.95
N ASN A 253 0.56 20.46 39.25
CA ASN A 253 1.85 21.01 39.70
C ASN A 253 3.02 20.05 39.98
N SER A 254 4.06 20.21 39.15
CA SER A 254 5.41 20.48 39.64
C SER A 254 6.10 21.47 38.70
N MET A 255 6.21 22.74 39.13
CA MET A 255 7.13 23.70 38.53
C MET A 255 8.47 23.58 39.25
N MET A 256 9.56 23.37 38.50
CA MET A 256 10.90 23.72 38.94
C MET A 256 11.49 24.76 37.99
N ALA A 257 12.11 25.79 38.57
CA ALA A 257 12.69 26.90 37.83
C ALA A 257 13.90 26.42 36.99
N LYS A 258 13.98 26.87 35.73
CA LYS A 258 15.24 26.88 34.98
C LYS A 258 15.90 28.24 35.18
N GLU A 259 17.17 28.21 35.57
CA GLU A 259 18.00 29.41 35.74
C GLU A 259 18.34 30.05 34.38
N ASN A 260 18.70 31.34 34.40
CA ASN A 260 19.00 32.13 33.21
C ASN A 260 20.24 31.62 32.45
N GLY A 261 20.02 30.82 31.41
CA GLY A 261 20.98 30.60 30.33
C GLY A 261 20.88 31.69 29.24
N ASP A 262 21.93 31.84 28.43
CA ASP A 262 21.94 32.69 27.22
C ASP A 262 20.68 32.43 26.38
N PRO A 263 19.94 33.44 25.90
CA PRO A 263 18.79 33.23 25.00
C PRO A 263 19.12 32.51 23.68
N ARG A 264 20.40 32.22 23.38
CA ARG A 264 20.85 31.33 22.29
C ARG A 264 21.07 29.86 22.70
N SER A 265 20.87 29.52 23.98
CA SER A 265 21.27 28.21 24.54
C SER A 265 20.25 27.07 24.38
N SER A 266 18.97 27.37 24.10
CA SER A 266 17.99 26.34 23.73
C SER A 266 18.06 26.02 22.24
N LYS A 267 18.72 24.91 21.88
CA LYS A 267 18.75 24.37 20.50
C LYS A 267 17.43 23.70 20.12
N GLY A 268 16.31 24.42 20.22
CA GLY A 268 14.98 23.92 19.86
C GLY A 268 14.85 23.68 18.36
N VAL A 269 14.48 22.46 17.97
CA VAL A 269 14.20 22.07 16.58
C VAL A 269 12.77 21.52 16.50
N VAL A 270 12.00 22.01 15.53
CA VAL A 270 10.67 21.48 15.23
C VAL A 270 10.72 20.68 13.92
N LEU A 271 10.16 19.47 13.95
CA LEU A 271 9.94 18.60 12.80
C LEU A 271 8.44 18.56 12.46
N LEU A 272 8.07 18.85 11.22
CA LEU A 272 6.70 18.75 10.72
C LEU A 272 6.49 17.42 9.99
N GLY A 273 5.48 16.67 10.41
CA GLY A 273 5.21 15.31 9.98
C GLY A 273 5.76 14.27 10.99
N ALA A 274 5.03 13.17 11.15
CA ALA A 274 5.42 12.04 12.01
C ALA A 274 5.53 10.77 11.15
N ASN A 275 6.62 10.69 10.39
CA ASN A 275 6.97 9.59 9.50
C ASN A 275 8.41 9.10 9.74
N ARG A 276 8.83 8.04 9.02
CA ARG A 276 10.16 7.42 9.17
C ARG A 276 11.34 8.38 9.02
N ILE A 277 11.23 9.38 8.12
CA ILE A 277 12.29 10.38 7.92
C ILE A 277 12.38 11.30 9.14
N SER A 278 11.23 11.82 9.62
CA SER A 278 11.21 12.63 10.85
C SER A 278 11.69 11.86 12.08
N SER A 279 11.39 10.56 12.22
CA SER A 279 11.89 9.75 13.35
C SER A 279 13.40 9.58 13.31
N SER A 280 14.00 9.33 12.14
CA SER A 280 15.46 9.24 11.96
C SER A 280 16.15 10.57 12.26
N ILE A 281 15.65 11.68 11.70
CA ILE A 281 16.18 13.03 11.97
C ILE A 281 16.03 13.38 13.45
N ALA A 282 14.88 13.10 14.05
CA ALA A 282 14.63 13.37 15.46
C ALA A 282 15.56 12.57 16.38
N HIS A 283 15.73 11.28 16.09
CA HIS A 283 16.64 10.40 16.83
C HIS A 283 18.07 10.93 16.77
N ALA A 284 18.57 11.23 15.56
CA ALA A 284 19.93 11.73 15.37
C ALA A 284 20.15 13.09 16.07
N LEU A 285 19.22 14.04 15.93
CA LEU A 285 19.29 15.35 16.61
C LEU A 285 19.23 15.24 18.13
N ALA A 286 18.36 14.38 18.68
CA ALA A 286 18.26 14.18 20.12
C ALA A 286 19.55 13.58 20.71
N HIS A 287 20.20 12.64 20.00
CA HIS A 287 21.51 12.10 20.39
C HIS A 287 22.63 13.15 20.29
N SER A 288 22.52 14.13 19.38
CA SER A 288 23.38 15.31 19.31
C SER A 288 23.02 16.44 20.29
N GLY A 289 22.10 16.19 21.24
CA GLY A 289 21.76 17.11 22.32
C GLY A 289 20.87 18.29 21.92
N TYR A 290 20.08 18.16 20.86
CA TYR A 290 19.04 19.14 20.49
C TYR A 290 17.73 18.86 21.24
N ASP A 291 16.95 19.90 21.50
CA ASP A 291 15.60 19.77 22.05
C ASP A 291 14.62 19.59 20.88
N VAL A 292 14.04 18.40 20.74
CA VAL A 292 13.34 17.99 19.51
C VAL A 292 11.84 17.88 19.74
N HIS A 293 11.10 18.68 18.97
CA HIS A 293 9.65 18.69 18.94
C HIS A 293 9.14 18.13 17.60
N ILE A 294 8.20 17.19 17.64
CA ILE A 294 7.54 16.63 16.44
C ILE A 294 6.10 17.13 16.41
N VAL A 295 5.70 17.76 15.31
CA VAL A 295 4.35 18.25 15.07
C VAL A 295 3.63 17.33 14.09
N THR A 296 2.46 16.84 14.48
CA THR A 296 1.67 15.87 13.72
C THR A 296 0.20 16.26 13.65
N GLN A 297 -0.47 15.79 12.59
CA GLN A 297 -1.93 15.90 12.41
C GLN A 297 -2.69 14.73 13.08
N SER A 298 -2.00 13.73 13.64
CA SER A 298 -2.61 12.72 14.52
C SER A 298 -2.56 13.17 15.98
N LYS A 299 -3.64 12.93 16.73
CA LYS A 299 -3.66 13.14 18.19
C LYS A 299 -3.02 11.99 18.98
N GLU A 300 -2.86 10.83 18.35
CA GLU A 300 -2.31 9.62 18.95
C GLU A 300 -1.18 9.09 18.04
N PRO A 301 0.10 9.38 18.34
CA PRO A 301 1.23 8.82 17.61
C PRO A 301 1.44 7.35 18.02
N SER A 302 1.43 6.44 17.05
CA SER A 302 1.49 4.98 17.26
C SER A 302 2.82 4.46 17.81
N SER A 303 3.92 5.19 17.57
CA SER A 303 5.27 4.87 18.08
C SER A 303 6.04 6.18 18.35
N PRO A 304 6.11 6.67 19.60
CA PRO A 304 6.84 7.90 19.91
C PRO A 304 8.36 7.68 19.87
N THR A 305 9.08 8.61 19.23
CA THR A 305 10.55 8.59 19.17
C THR A 305 11.13 8.97 20.55
N PRO A 306 12.06 8.20 21.14
CA PRO A 306 12.66 8.53 22.43
C PRO A 306 13.32 9.91 22.45
N HIS A 307 13.25 10.60 23.60
CA HIS A 307 13.81 11.94 23.80
C HIS A 307 13.23 13.03 22.88
N THR A 308 11.98 12.88 22.43
CA THR A 308 11.25 13.89 21.65
C THR A 308 9.92 14.26 22.31
N THR A 309 9.40 15.45 22.00
CA THR A 309 8.08 15.91 22.47
C THR A 309 7.12 16.03 21.30
N TYR A 310 5.94 15.40 21.39
CA TYR A 310 4.93 15.44 20.33
C TYR A 310 3.90 16.55 20.57
N HIS A 311 3.51 17.22 19.49
CA HIS A 311 2.47 18.27 19.47
C HIS A 311 1.48 18.02 18.34
N TYR A 312 0.22 18.39 18.56
CA TYR A 312 -0.82 18.37 17.53
C TYR A 312 -0.94 19.72 16.83
N SER A 313 -1.02 19.73 15.50
CA SER A 313 -1.42 20.87 14.70
C SER A 313 -2.09 20.38 13.42
N ASP A 314 -3.15 21.06 12.98
CA ASP A 314 -3.77 20.85 11.66
C ASP A 314 -2.99 21.52 10.51
N LEU A 315 -1.84 22.16 10.83
CA LEU A 315 -0.99 22.98 9.95
C LEU A 315 -1.62 24.31 9.49
N SER A 316 -2.80 24.68 10.00
CA SER A 316 -3.35 26.03 9.80
C SER A 316 -2.58 27.08 10.62
N SER A 317 -2.60 28.33 10.17
CA SER A 317 -2.00 29.45 10.90
C SER A 317 -2.54 29.58 12.33
N ALA A 318 -3.82 29.25 12.56
CA ALA A 318 -4.45 29.31 13.87
C ALA A 318 -3.93 28.27 14.88
N SER A 319 -3.40 27.12 14.42
CA SER A 319 -2.84 26.09 15.31
C SER A 319 -1.31 26.07 15.32
N LEU A 320 -0.67 26.26 14.15
CA LEU A 320 0.78 26.16 14.01
C LEU A 320 1.51 27.41 14.51
N ARG A 321 0.99 28.61 14.24
CA ARG A 321 1.68 29.86 14.63
C ARG A 321 1.85 30.00 16.15
N PRO A 322 0.81 29.86 17.00
CA PRO A 322 0.97 30.02 18.45
C PRO A 322 1.85 28.91 19.05
N LEU A 323 1.88 27.73 18.42
CA LEU A 323 2.77 26.63 18.81
C LEU A 323 4.23 26.99 18.52
N LEU A 324 4.55 27.51 17.33
CA LEU A 324 5.91 27.96 17.00
C LEU A 324 6.35 29.15 17.86
N GLU A 325 5.47 30.11 18.13
CA GLU A 325 5.74 31.24 19.05
C GLU A 325 6.01 30.78 20.49
N SER A 326 5.31 29.74 20.95
CA SER A 326 5.50 29.12 22.28
C SER A 326 6.81 28.33 22.40
N LEU A 327 7.16 27.58 21.35
CA LEU A 327 8.39 26.76 21.32
C LEU A 327 9.65 27.57 20.98
N ASN A 328 9.50 28.71 20.29
CA ASN A 328 10.58 29.58 19.82
C ASN A 328 11.77 28.80 19.20
N PRO A 329 11.55 27.95 18.17
CA PRO A 329 12.59 27.09 17.64
C PRO A 329 13.57 27.83 16.72
N ASN A 330 14.85 27.46 16.81
CA ASN A 330 15.89 28.02 15.95
C ASN A 330 15.87 27.43 14.53
N LEU A 331 15.20 26.29 14.34
CA LEU A 331 15.11 25.56 13.08
C LEU A 331 13.78 24.83 12.97
N LEU A 332 13.14 24.95 11.81
CA LEU A 332 11.96 24.17 11.41
C LEU A 332 12.32 23.26 10.22
N ILE A 333 12.04 21.97 10.35
CA ILE A 333 12.32 20.95 9.33
C ILE A 333 10.99 20.36 8.86
N SER A 334 10.70 20.43 7.56
CA SER A 334 9.51 19.82 6.97
C SER A 334 9.86 18.44 6.41
N THR A 335 9.14 17.40 6.84
CA THR A 335 9.24 16.04 6.25
C THR A 335 7.92 15.62 5.57
N THR A 336 7.01 16.57 5.38
CA THR A 336 5.66 16.38 4.83
C THR A 336 5.34 17.46 3.81
N SER A 337 4.24 17.31 3.08
CA SER A 337 3.65 18.31 2.16
C SER A 337 4.55 18.84 1.03
N GLY A 338 5.75 18.30 0.79
CA GLY A 338 6.66 18.81 -0.25
C GLY A 338 6.06 18.83 -1.66
N GLY A 339 5.18 17.88 -1.98
CA GLY A 339 4.45 17.86 -3.26
C GLY A 339 3.29 18.86 -3.37
N ASN A 340 3.08 19.73 -2.38
CA ASN A 340 2.03 20.74 -2.35
C ASN A 340 2.65 22.10 -2.05
N PHE A 341 2.88 22.90 -3.10
CA PHE A 341 3.51 24.21 -3.00
C PHE A 341 2.74 25.14 -2.05
N ASP A 342 1.42 25.30 -2.23
CA ASP A 342 0.62 26.26 -1.46
C ASP A 342 0.62 25.95 0.05
N LEU A 343 0.59 24.67 0.41
CA LEU A 343 0.68 24.25 1.81
C LEU A 343 2.09 24.47 2.39
N GLN A 344 3.14 24.16 1.63
CA GLN A 344 4.51 24.32 2.14
C GLN A 344 4.95 25.80 2.19
N THR A 345 4.50 26.66 1.28
CA THR A 345 4.72 28.12 1.39
C THR A 345 3.92 28.74 2.52
N SER A 346 2.66 28.34 2.73
CA SER A 346 1.88 28.74 3.91
C SER A 346 2.60 28.39 5.22
N ILE A 347 3.20 27.20 5.32
CA ILE A 347 4.03 26.80 6.46
C ILE A 347 5.27 27.70 6.63
N ILE A 348 5.94 28.08 5.53
CA ILE A 348 7.10 28.98 5.55
C ILE A 348 6.69 30.39 6.03
N ASP A 349 5.58 30.94 5.51
CA ASP A 349 5.03 32.23 5.93
C ASP A 349 4.63 32.23 7.41
N ILE A 350 4.00 31.15 7.88
CA ILE A 350 3.69 30.94 9.29
C ILE A 350 4.96 30.95 10.14
N ALA A 351 6.00 30.21 9.72
CA ALA A 351 7.28 30.12 10.43
C ALA A 351 7.99 31.48 10.53
N ILE A 352 8.05 32.24 9.43
CA ILE A 352 8.59 33.61 9.40
C ILE A 352 7.78 34.51 10.33
N SER A 353 6.44 34.42 10.30
CA SER A 353 5.57 35.23 11.17
C SER A 353 5.70 34.90 12.67
N ALA A 354 6.16 33.70 13.00
CA ALA A 354 6.47 33.24 14.35
C ALA A 354 7.94 33.50 14.76
N GLY A 355 8.76 34.10 13.89
CA GLY A 355 10.16 34.45 14.17
C GLY A 355 11.19 33.34 13.92
N VAL A 356 10.81 32.23 13.26
CA VAL A 356 11.73 31.13 12.95
C VAL A 356 12.72 31.55 11.86
N LEU A 357 14.01 31.47 12.17
CA LEU A 357 15.08 31.97 11.29
C LEU A 357 15.56 30.97 10.23
N ARG A 358 15.42 29.66 10.48
CA ARG A 358 16.01 28.61 9.63
C ARG A 358 14.98 27.56 9.22
N PHE A 359 15.03 27.14 7.95
CA PHE A 359 14.10 26.16 7.39
C PHE A 359 14.79 25.07 6.55
N ILE A 360 14.38 23.81 6.73
CA ILE A 360 14.74 22.71 5.82
C ILE A 360 13.43 22.22 5.15
N PRO A 361 13.25 22.40 3.83
CA PRO A 361 12.08 21.92 3.09
C PRO A 361 12.08 20.39 2.92
N ALA A 362 10.93 19.83 2.56
CA ALA A 362 10.72 18.39 2.40
C ALA A 362 11.30 17.84 1.07
N GLU A 363 12.63 17.90 0.95
CA GLU A 363 13.38 17.44 -0.22
C GLU A 363 13.67 15.93 -0.16
N PHE A 364 14.62 15.51 0.67
CA PHE A 364 14.94 14.14 1.12
C PHE A 364 14.74 13.01 0.09
N SER A 365 15.01 13.28 -1.18
CA SER A 365 14.77 12.36 -2.29
C SER A 365 15.63 12.74 -3.52
N HIS A 366 15.07 12.64 -4.72
CA HIS A 366 15.67 13.08 -5.98
C HIS A 366 16.00 14.58 -6.01
N ASP A 367 16.87 14.95 -6.93
CA ASP A 367 17.23 16.33 -7.24
C ASP A 367 16.05 17.09 -7.87
N THR A 368 15.46 18.05 -7.16
CA THR A 368 14.39 18.93 -7.66
C THR A 368 14.91 20.12 -8.47
N SER A 369 16.22 20.23 -8.66
CA SER A 369 16.82 21.15 -9.64
C SER A 369 16.94 20.54 -11.04
N ASN A 370 16.87 19.20 -11.16
CA ASN A 370 16.88 18.49 -12.43
C ASN A 370 15.51 18.64 -13.14
N PRO A 371 15.46 19.24 -14.36
CA PRO A 371 14.21 19.51 -15.06
C PRO A 371 13.49 18.24 -15.52
N GLU A 372 14.21 17.20 -15.93
CA GLU A 372 13.65 15.93 -16.41
C GLU A 372 12.94 15.18 -15.28
N ILE A 373 13.49 15.24 -14.06
CA ILE A 373 12.82 14.71 -12.86
C ILE A 373 11.56 15.51 -12.54
N CYS A 374 11.60 16.84 -12.61
CA CYS A 374 10.43 17.69 -12.35
C CYS A 374 9.31 17.52 -13.38
N GLU A 375 9.63 17.30 -14.66
CA GLU A 375 8.61 17.07 -15.70
C GLU A 375 8.01 15.66 -15.57
N ARG A 376 8.84 14.67 -15.23
CA ARG A 376 8.40 13.29 -15.02
C ARG A 376 7.61 13.10 -13.72
N LEU A 377 7.95 13.82 -12.65
CA LEU A 377 7.28 13.73 -11.34
C LEU A 377 6.63 15.06 -10.95
N PRO A 378 5.30 15.22 -11.14
CA PRO A 378 4.58 16.44 -10.75
C PRO A 378 4.80 16.90 -9.30
N PRO A 379 4.91 16.02 -8.28
CA PRO A 379 5.26 16.44 -6.92
C PRO A 379 6.64 17.11 -6.81
N HIS A 380 7.60 16.75 -7.68
CA HIS A 380 8.94 17.35 -7.69
C HIS A 380 8.96 18.71 -8.40
N LYS A 381 8.03 18.96 -9.33
CA LYS A 381 7.77 20.30 -9.89
C LYS A 381 7.31 21.29 -8.82
N GLU A 382 6.43 20.84 -7.91
CA GLU A 382 5.96 21.65 -6.79
C GLU A 382 7.06 21.90 -5.74
N ARG A 383 7.85 20.88 -5.39
CA ARG A 383 9.05 21.04 -4.56
C ARG A 383 10.03 22.07 -5.12
N LYS A 384 10.32 21.99 -6.42
CA LYS A 384 11.17 22.97 -7.12
C LYS A 384 10.66 24.40 -6.93
N ARG A 385 9.35 24.63 -7.06
CA ARG A 385 8.73 25.94 -6.81
C ARG A 385 8.96 26.42 -5.37
N VAL A 386 8.92 25.53 -4.37
CA VAL A 386 9.24 25.88 -2.97
C VAL A 386 10.71 26.28 -2.82
N ILE A 387 11.64 25.57 -3.44
CA ILE A 387 13.06 25.95 -3.45
C ILE A 387 13.27 27.33 -4.10
N ASP A 388 12.61 27.60 -5.23
CA ASP A 388 12.69 28.90 -5.90
C ASP A 388 12.05 30.04 -5.07
N HIS A 389 11.00 29.75 -4.31
CA HIS A 389 10.41 30.68 -3.34
C HIS A 389 11.34 30.96 -2.14
N LEU A 390 11.94 29.92 -1.55
CA LEU A 390 12.93 30.06 -0.46
C LEU A 390 14.17 30.85 -0.90
N ARG A 391 14.63 30.70 -2.16
CA ARG A 391 15.67 31.53 -2.75
C ARG A 391 15.30 33.02 -2.76
N SER A 392 14.06 33.37 -3.13
CA SER A 392 13.57 34.77 -3.08
C SER A 392 13.60 35.30 -1.66
N LEU A 393 12.94 34.60 -0.72
CA LEU A 393 12.85 35.01 0.69
C LEU A 393 14.23 35.17 1.35
N ALA A 394 15.19 34.30 1.03
CA ALA A 394 16.56 34.39 1.51
C ALA A 394 17.32 35.58 0.92
N SER A 395 17.09 35.93 -0.36
CA SER A 395 17.68 37.14 -0.97
C SER A 395 17.15 38.43 -0.35
N GLU A 396 15.94 38.39 0.20
CA GLU A 396 15.31 39.47 0.98
C GLU A 396 15.72 39.46 2.47
N GLY A 397 16.55 38.50 2.90
CA GLY A 397 16.99 38.34 4.29
C GLY A 397 15.92 37.87 5.27
N LYS A 398 14.79 37.33 4.78
CA LYS A 398 13.65 36.92 5.61
C LYS A 398 13.84 35.57 6.30
N ILE A 399 14.61 34.66 5.70
CA ILE A 399 14.83 33.30 6.22
C ILE A 399 16.14 32.72 5.68
N GLU A 400 16.80 31.87 6.46
CA GLU A 400 17.88 31.00 5.98
C GLU A 400 17.30 29.61 5.66
N TRP A 401 17.77 28.95 4.59
CA TRP A 401 17.29 27.61 4.24
C TRP A 401 18.40 26.64 3.83
N CYS A 402 18.13 25.34 3.87
CA CYS A 402 19.01 24.33 3.28
C CYS A 402 18.18 23.20 2.67
N GLY A 403 18.21 23.06 1.33
CA GLY A 403 17.53 21.96 0.63
C GLY A 403 18.44 20.74 0.56
N VAL A 404 17.96 19.58 1.00
CA VAL A 404 18.81 18.37 1.15
C VAL A 404 18.29 17.23 0.29
N ALA A 405 19.01 16.91 -0.79
CA ALA A 405 18.72 15.77 -1.66
C ALA A 405 19.53 14.53 -1.23
N THR A 406 18.87 13.38 -1.11
CA THR A 406 19.47 12.13 -0.57
C THR A 406 19.33 10.92 -1.49
N GLY A 407 18.67 11.06 -2.64
CA GLY A 407 18.33 9.93 -3.51
C GLY A 407 17.21 9.06 -2.92
N VAL A 408 17.05 7.83 -3.42
CA VAL A 408 15.98 6.93 -2.95
C VAL A 408 16.29 6.30 -1.59
N LEU A 409 15.23 6.05 -0.81
CA LEU A 409 15.29 5.21 0.40
C LEU A 409 15.43 3.74 -0.01
N LEU A 410 16.67 3.25 -0.07
CA LEU A 410 16.97 1.91 -0.58
C LEU A 410 16.55 0.83 0.41
N ASP A 411 16.83 1.02 1.70
CA ASP A 411 16.46 0.11 2.77
C ASP A 411 14.94 -0.14 2.84
N HIS A 412 14.16 0.95 2.85
CA HIS A 412 12.70 0.90 2.79
C HIS A 412 12.22 0.24 1.49
N GLY A 413 12.75 0.66 0.35
CA GLY A 413 12.33 0.16 -0.97
C GLY A 413 12.63 -1.31 -1.23
N LEU A 414 13.66 -1.87 -0.56
CA LEU A 414 13.97 -3.30 -0.52
C LEU A 414 13.04 -4.08 0.42
N LEU A 415 12.68 -3.52 1.57
CA LEU A 415 11.77 -4.16 2.53
C LEU A 415 10.32 -4.19 2.03
N SER A 416 9.86 -3.09 1.41
CA SER A 416 8.48 -2.98 0.91
C SER A 416 8.28 -3.65 -0.45
N GLY A 417 9.32 -3.72 -1.28
CA GLY A 417 9.25 -4.09 -2.69
C GLY A 417 8.98 -2.91 -3.63
N ASP A 418 8.90 -1.67 -3.11
CA ASP A 418 8.55 -0.48 -3.90
C ASP A 418 9.60 -0.13 -4.96
N LEU A 419 10.83 -0.63 -4.85
CA LEU A 419 11.88 -0.50 -5.87
C LEU A 419 11.95 -1.68 -6.87
N GLY A 420 11.07 -2.67 -6.72
CA GLY A 420 11.00 -3.84 -7.61
C GLY A 420 11.79 -5.07 -7.14
N PHE A 421 12.37 -5.06 -5.94
CA PHE A 421 13.08 -6.19 -5.35
C PHE A 421 12.20 -6.89 -4.29
N GLU A 422 11.90 -8.17 -4.47
CA GLU A 422 10.99 -8.91 -3.60
C GLU A 422 11.73 -9.98 -2.78
N LEU A 423 12.21 -9.60 -1.58
CA LEU A 423 12.93 -10.47 -0.64
C LEU A 423 12.24 -11.81 -0.35
N LYS A 424 10.90 -11.85 -0.36
CA LYS A 424 10.12 -13.09 -0.14
C LYS A 424 10.35 -14.12 -1.24
N TRP A 425 10.48 -13.66 -2.48
CA TRP A 425 10.48 -14.48 -3.69
C TRP A 425 11.84 -14.55 -4.36
N GLN A 426 12.81 -13.77 -3.85
CA GLN A 426 14.15 -13.63 -4.41
C GLN A 426 14.05 -13.28 -5.90
N SER A 427 13.18 -12.32 -6.21
CA SER A 427 12.97 -11.84 -7.58
C SER A 427 13.14 -10.32 -7.66
N ALA A 428 13.58 -9.86 -8.82
CA ALA A 428 13.80 -8.45 -9.10
C ALA A 428 13.23 -8.06 -10.46
N THR A 429 12.36 -7.07 -10.49
CA THR A 429 11.95 -6.39 -11.72
C THR A 429 12.88 -5.23 -11.97
N ILE A 430 13.84 -5.41 -12.87
CA ILE A 430 14.79 -4.40 -13.29
C ILE A 430 14.25 -3.71 -14.55
N HIS A 431 14.27 -2.37 -14.55
CA HIS A 431 13.93 -1.61 -15.75
C HIS A 431 15.20 -1.37 -16.59
N GLY A 432 15.10 -1.53 -17.91
CA GLY A 432 16.25 -1.50 -18.82
C GLY A 432 17.30 -2.59 -18.53
N ASP A 433 18.58 -2.26 -18.73
CA ASP A 433 19.71 -3.16 -18.49
C ASP A 433 20.12 -3.26 -17.01
N GLY A 434 19.61 -2.38 -16.14
CA GLY A 434 19.93 -2.33 -14.72
C GLY A 434 21.36 -1.87 -14.38
N ALA A 435 22.14 -1.44 -15.38
CA ALA A 435 23.49 -0.91 -15.17
C ALA A 435 23.46 0.56 -14.79
N GLN A 436 22.40 1.29 -15.17
CA GLN A 436 22.21 2.70 -14.86
C GLN A 436 22.34 2.97 -13.36
N LYS A 437 23.10 4.02 -13.04
CA LYS A 437 23.44 4.41 -11.68
C LYS A 437 22.40 5.37 -11.12
N PHE A 438 22.04 5.19 -9.86
CA PHE A 438 21.15 6.10 -9.13
C PHE A 438 21.66 6.39 -7.70
N PRO A 439 21.34 7.58 -7.15
CA PRO A 439 21.68 7.94 -5.78
C PRO A 439 20.72 7.25 -4.80
N ALA A 440 21.26 6.76 -3.69
CA ALA A 440 20.48 6.05 -2.67
C ALA A 440 21.01 6.35 -1.26
N SER A 441 20.13 6.20 -0.27
CA SER A 441 20.44 6.28 1.16
C SER A 441 19.61 5.27 1.96
N SER A 442 20.05 4.90 3.15
CA SER A 442 19.14 4.40 4.20
C SER A 442 18.31 5.52 4.84
N VAL A 443 17.26 5.15 5.58
CA VAL A 443 16.50 6.09 6.43
C VAL A 443 17.40 6.67 7.53
N ASP A 444 18.26 5.86 8.15
CA ASP A 444 19.17 6.28 9.23
C ASP A 444 20.24 7.27 8.74
N TRP A 445 20.69 7.11 7.49
CA TRP A 445 21.63 8.05 6.86
C TRP A 445 21.06 9.46 6.76
N ILE A 446 19.76 9.62 6.48
CA ILE A 446 19.14 10.95 6.38
C ILE A 446 19.27 11.71 7.72
N GLY A 447 19.09 11.04 8.85
CA GLY A 447 19.29 11.63 10.17
C GLY A 447 20.72 12.14 10.36
N GLN A 448 21.72 11.33 10.02
CA GLN A 448 23.14 11.70 10.10
C GLN A 448 23.49 12.87 9.17
N ALA A 449 22.99 12.83 7.93
CA ALA A 449 23.19 13.88 6.93
C ALA A 449 22.58 15.22 7.36
N VAL A 450 21.38 15.20 7.94
CA VAL A 450 20.71 16.40 8.46
C VAL A 450 21.42 16.94 9.70
N VAL A 451 21.85 16.11 10.64
CA VAL A 451 22.65 16.56 11.80
C VAL A 451 23.91 17.28 11.32
N ALA A 452 24.67 16.68 10.39
CA ALA A 452 25.89 17.31 9.87
C ALA A 452 25.62 18.65 9.16
N ALA A 453 24.50 18.76 8.42
CA ALA A 453 24.08 20.01 7.80
C ALA A 453 23.67 21.09 8.83
N VAL A 454 23.04 20.69 9.94
CA VAL A 454 22.63 21.59 11.04
C VAL A 454 23.84 22.05 11.87
N GLU A 455 24.79 21.15 12.15
CA GLU A 455 26.02 21.48 12.88
C GLU A 455 26.95 22.41 12.08
N ARG A 456 26.98 22.25 10.76
CA ARG A 456 27.77 23.08 9.82
C ARG A 456 26.91 24.03 9.02
N TRP A 457 25.83 24.55 9.61
CA TRP A 457 24.85 25.40 8.93
C TRP A 457 25.48 26.54 8.13
N GLU A 458 26.52 27.18 8.66
CA GLU A 458 27.22 28.27 7.99
C GLU A 458 27.78 27.87 6.61
N GLU A 459 28.19 26.61 6.44
CA GLU A 459 28.70 26.07 5.18
C GLU A 459 27.58 25.78 4.16
N VAL A 460 26.35 25.52 4.60
CA VAL A 460 25.25 24.99 3.76
C VAL A 460 24.00 25.88 3.68
N ARG A 461 23.95 26.98 4.42
CA ARG A 461 22.84 27.94 4.36
C ARG A 461 22.67 28.52 2.95
N ASN A 462 21.40 28.74 2.61
CA ASN A 462 20.88 29.22 1.33
C ASN A 462 21.35 28.42 0.11
N GLN A 463 21.62 27.12 0.29
CA GLN A 463 22.07 26.20 -0.75
C GLN A 463 21.16 24.97 -0.86
N TYR A 464 21.19 24.37 -2.06
CA TYR A 464 20.68 23.04 -2.32
C TYR A 464 21.88 22.08 -2.34
N ILE A 465 21.86 21.02 -1.53
CA ILE A 465 23.01 20.14 -1.28
C ILE A 465 22.69 18.66 -1.50
N TYR A 466 23.68 17.93 -2.01
CA TYR A 466 23.58 16.51 -2.36
C TYR A 466 24.29 15.67 -1.28
N LEU A 467 23.50 14.98 -0.46
CA LEU A 467 23.95 14.18 0.69
C LEU A 467 23.41 12.73 0.61
N ASN A 468 23.40 12.11 -0.57
CA ASN A 468 23.08 10.68 -0.71
C ASN A 468 24.12 9.80 0.01
N GLY A 469 23.71 8.71 0.67
CA GLY A 469 24.62 7.76 1.30
C GLY A 469 25.58 7.14 0.30
N LEU A 470 25.03 6.54 -0.75
CA LEU A 470 25.77 5.81 -1.79
C LEU A 470 25.23 6.08 -3.21
N VAL A 471 25.94 5.54 -4.20
CA VAL A 471 25.48 5.44 -5.60
C VAL A 471 25.58 3.97 -6.00
N THR A 472 24.49 3.41 -6.54
CA THR A 472 24.38 1.98 -6.90
C THR A 472 23.63 1.83 -8.22
N SER A 473 23.50 0.60 -8.73
CA SER A 473 22.63 0.23 -9.83
C SER A 473 21.78 -1.00 -9.49
N GLY A 474 20.71 -1.26 -10.25
CA GLY A 474 19.86 -2.44 -10.02
C GLY A 474 20.66 -3.76 -10.05
N ASN A 475 21.63 -3.87 -10.97
CA ASN A 475 22.52 -5.04 -11.07
C ASN A 475 23.51 -5.16 -9.88
N GLU A 476 23.85 -4.06 -9.19
CA GLU A 476 24.66 -4.10 -7.95
C GLU A 476 23.82 -4.47 -6.74
N VAL A 477 22.61 -3.93 -6.64
CA VAL A 477 21.63 -4.32 -5.61
C VAL A 477 21.33 -5.82 -5.68
N VAL A 478 21.01 -6.38 -6.86
CA VAL A 478 20.76 -7.84 -6.98
C VAL A 478 21.97 -8.67 -6.56
N ARG A 479 23.17 -8.38 -7.10
CA ARG A 479 24.39 -9.15 -6.74
C ARG A 479 24.70 -9.11 -5.24
N THR A 480 24.35 -8.00 -4.57
CA THR A 480 24.54 -7.84 -3.12
C THR A 480 23.48 -8.62 -2.35
N LEU A 481 22.23 -8.61 -2.80
CA LEU A 481 21.14 -9.42 -2.26
C LEU A 481 21.44 -10.91 -2.39
N GLU A 482 21.86 -11.37 -3.57
CA GLU A 482 22.24 -12.78 -3.82
C GLU A 482 23.34 -13.25 -2.86
N LYS A 483 24.37 -12.42 -2.66
CA LYS A 483 25.46 -12.66 -1.70
C LYS A 483 24.93 -12.72 -0.26
N ALA A 484 24.06 -11.79 0.14
CA ALA A 484 23.52 -11.71 1.50
C ALA A 484 22.50 -12.82 1.81
N THR A 485 21.72 -13.28 0.83
CA THR A 485 20.75 -14.37 0.99
C THR A 485 21.32 -15.77 0.71
N GLY A 486 22.54 -15.84 0.14
CA GLY A 486 23.18 -17.10 -0.27
C GLY A 486 22.43 -17.85 -1.38
N GLN A 487 21.63 -17.14 -2.18
CA GLN A 487 20.65 -17.69 -3.12
C GLN A 487 20.62 -16.84 -4.39
N THR A 488 20.42 -17.46 -5.55
CA THR A 488 20.29 -16.79 -6.86
C THR A 488 18.91 -16.16 -7.02
N TRP A 489 18.83 -14.99 -7.65
CA TRP A 489 17.56 -14.26 -7.80
C TRP A 489 16.98 -14.36 -9.22
N GLU A 490 15.65 -14.46 -9.36
CA GLU A 490 14.95 -14.41 -10.65
C GLU A 490 14.80 -12.96 -11.12
N ILE A 491 15.46 -12.60 -12.24
CA ILE A 491 15.49 -11.23 -12.75
C ILE A 491 14.51 -11.08 -13.93
N GLY A 492 13.40 -10.41 -13.68
CA GLY A 492 12.52 -9.89 -14.73
C GLY A 492 13.09 -8.59 -15.30
N ARG A 493 13.02 -8.41 -16.62
CA ARG A 493 13.41 -7.16 -17.29
C ARG A 493 12.22 -6.53 -18.00
N VAL A 494 12.07 -5.22 -17.84
CA VAL A 494 11.00 -4.41 -18.46
C VAL A 494 11.65 -3.20 -19.11
N ASP A 495 11.22 -2.82 -20.30
CA ASP A 495 11.73 -1.60 -20.92
C ASP A 495 11.28 -0.32 -20.18
N VAL A 496 12.07 0.74 -20.25
CA VAL A 496 11.77 2.01 -19.56
C VAL A 496 10.56 2.71 -20.18
N GLU A 497 10.42 2.70 -21.52
CA GLU A 497 9.24 3.24 -22.19
C GLU A 497 8.00 2.37 -21.94
N ASP A 498 8.12 1.05 -21.95
CA ASP A 498 7.03 0.14 -21.57
C ASP A 498 6.51 0.46 -20.16
N THR A 499 7.43 0.77 -19.25
CA THR A 499 7.12 1.15 -17.86
C THR A 499 6.36 2.47 -17.79
N LEU A 500 6.76 3.48 -18.57
CA LEU A 500 6.06 4.76 -18.66
C LEU A 500 4.68 4.60 -19.32
N ARG A 501 4.56 3.78 -20.36
CA ARG A 501 3.29 3.48 -21.05
C ARG A 501 2.29 2.74 -20.15
N GLU A 502 2.76 1.81 -19.32
CA GLU A 502 1.92 1.15 -18.30
C GLU A 502 1.56 2.11 -17.16
N ALA A 503 2.49 2.98 -16.73
CA ALA A 503 2.24 3.98 -15.71
C ALA A 503 1.12 4.96 -16.13
N GLU A 504 1.17 5.46 -17.37
CA GLU A 504 0.15 6.35 -17.93
C GLU A 504 -1.22 5.64 -18.02
N GLN A 505 -1.24 4.37 -18.44
CA GLN A 505 -2.47 3.56 -18.47
C GLN A 505 -3.08 3.39 -17.07
N ARG A 506 -2.26 3.18 -16.03
CA ARG A 506 -2.73 3.10 -14.64
C ARG A 506 -3.37 4.40 -14.17
N ILE A 507 -2.71 5.53 -14.40
CA ILE A 507 -3.24 6.86 -14.07
C ILE A 507 -4.59 7.09 -14.78
N LYS A 508 -4.65 6.83 -16.09
CA LYS A 508 -5.88 6.97 -16.91
C LYS A 508 -7.02 6.04 -16.48
N ARG A 509 -6.72 4.88 -15.87
CA ARG A 509 -7.70 3.93 -15.33
C ARG A 509 -8.13 4.21 -13.88
N GLY A 510 -7.65 5.30 -13.27
CA GLY A 510 -7.99 5.67 -11.89
C GLY A 510 -7.05 5.11 -10.82
N PHE A 511 -5.83 4.68 -11.19
CA PHE A 511 -4.79 4.22 -10.26
C PHE A 511 -3.60 5.19 -10.24
N PRO A 512 -3.79 6.45 -9.79
CA PRO A 512 -2.76 7.48 -9.84
C PRO A 512 -1.49 7.05 -9.09
N ASP A 513 -1.63 6.50 -7.88
CA ASP A 513 -0.50 6.07 -7.05
C ASP A 513 0.30 4.93 -7.72
N ALA A 514 -0.40 3.88 -8.16
CA ALA A 514 0.23 2.71 -8.78
C ALA A 514 0.88 3.00 -10.15
N GLY A 515 0.42 4.05 -10.84
CA GLY A 515 1.12 4.62 -11.98
C GLY A 515 2.32 5.46 -11.55
N MET A 516 2.15 6.39 -10.59
CA MET A 516 3.21 7.25 -10.08
C MET A 516 4.40 6.46 -9.50
N PHE A 517 4.17 5.30 -8.87
CA PHE A 517 5.23 4.38 -8.46
C PHE A 517 6.08 3.88 -9.65
N LEU A 518 5.46 3.53 -10.78
CA LEU A 518 6.20 3.13 -11.99
C LEU A 518 6.94 4.32 -12.62
N VAL A 519 6.33 5.51 -12.64
CA VAL A 519 7.01 6.74 -13.07
C VAL A 519 8.25 7.00 -12.21
N GLY A 520 8.13 6.92 -10.89
CA GLY A 520 9.24 7.07 -9.94
C GLY A 520 10.34 6.01 -10.11
N ARG A 521 9.98 4.75 -10.40
CA ARG A 521 10.97 3.72 -10.75
C ARG A 521 11.72 4.06 -12.03
N SER A 522 11.04 4.55 -13.07
CA SER A 522 11.69 4.86 -14.36
C SER A 522 12.83 5.88 -14.22
N VAL A 523 12.72 6.85 -13.30
CA VAL A 523 13.77 7.86 -13.00
C VAL A 523 15.12 7.22 -12.60
N LEU A 524 15.12 6.00 -12.07
CA LEU A 524 16.33 5.30 -11.62
C LEU A 524 17.10 4.60 -12.75
N TYR A 525 16.38 4.25 -13.82
CA TYR A 525 16.87 3.37 -14.88
C TYR A 525 16.96 4.07 -16.24
N ASP A 526 16.33 5.24 -16.37
CA ASP A 526 16.43 6.08 -17.55
C ASP A 526 17.75 6.87 -17.56
N ALA A 527 18.52 6.70 -18.63
CA ALA A 527 19.78 7.42 -18.82
C ALA A 527 19.55 8.88 -19.24
N GLU A 528 18.44 9.20 -19.92
CA GLU A 528 18.14 10.55 -20.41
C GLU A 528 17.79 11.52 -19.28
N VAL A 529 17.29 10.98 -18.15
CA VAL A 529 16.92 11.77 -16.96
C VAL A 529 18.15 12.24 -16.15
N ASP A 530 19.31 11.58 -16.28
CA ASP A 530 20.51 11.80 -15.45
C ASP A 530 20.21 12.05 -13.95
N ALA A 531 19.52 11.10 -13.31
CA ALA A 531 19.16 11.22 -11.90
C ALA A 531 20.35 11.17 -10.92
N VAL A 532 21.58 11.00 -11.42
CA VAL A 532 22.78 10.68 -10.63
C VAL A 532 23.94 11.65 -10.83
N GLY A 533 23.97 12.42 -11.91
CA GLY A 533 25.09 13.30 -12.27
C GLY A 533 25.43 14.34 -11.21
N ALA A 534 24.43 14.98 -10.61
CA ALA A 534 24.64 15.96 -9.54
C ALA A 534 25.19 15.32 -8.25
N PHE A 535 24.65 14.16 -7.85
CA PHE A 535 25.06 13.41 -6.67
C PHE A 535 26.48 12.81 -6.79
N SER A 536 26.87 12.41 -7.99
CA SER A 536 28.16 11.75 -8.27
C SER A 536 29.38 12.65 -8.00
N LYS A 537 29.18 13.97 -7.95
CA LYS A 537 30.25 14.94 -7.65
C LYS A 537 30.76 14.85 -6.21
N GLY A 538 29.95 14.36 -5.27
CA GLY A 538 30.34 14.13 -3.88
C GLY A 538 30.66 15.40 -3.05
N GLU A 539 30.43 16.59 -3.61
CA GLU A 539 30.83 17.88 -3.03
C GLU A 539 30.18 18.12 -1.65
N GLY A 540 28.87 17.86 -1.52
CA GLY A 540 28.13 18.04 -0.27
C GLY A 540 28.63 17.15 0.87
N LYS A 541 28.82 15.85 0.62
CA LYS A 541 29.40 14.92 1.61
C LYS A 541 30.81 15.33 2.03
N THR A 542 31.65 15.71 1.06
CA THR A 542 33.04 16.13 1.33
C THR A 542 33.08 17.40 2.18
N LYS A 543 32.25 18.39 1.86
CA LYS A 543 32.08 19.64 2.62
C LYS A 543 31.74 19.37 4.08
N LEU A 544 30.76 18.50 4.33
CA LEU A 544 30.31 18.14 5.68
C LEU A 544 31.19 17.10 6.40
N GLY A 545 32.20 16.54 5.75
CA GLY A 545 33.06 15.49 6.32
C GLY A 545 32.39 14.11 6.46
N LEU A 546 31.30 13.87 5.72
CA LEU A 546 30.54 12.62 5.74
C LEU A 546 31.21 11.54 4.89
N LYS A 547 31.31 10.32 5.43
CA LYS A 547 31.72 9.12 4.68
C LYS A 547 30.48 8.34 4.27
N GLY A 548 30.31 8.09 2.98
CA GLY A 548 29.14 7.41 2.43
C GLY A 548 28.93 5.98 2.94
N GLU A 549 27.72 5.47 2.72
CA GLU A 549 27.31 4.13 3.13
C GLU A 549 27.93 3.02 2.26
N SER A 550 28.03 1.81 2.82
CA SER A 550 28.31 0.57 2.07
C SER A 550 26.99 -0.07 1.64
N LEU A 551 26.92 -0.48 0.37
CA LEU A 551 25.78 -1.21 -0.17
C LEU A 551 25.61 -2.56 0.53
N GLU A 552 26.72 -3.24 0.81
CA GLU A 552 26.78 -4.53 1.51
C GLU A 552 26.17 -4.42 2.91
N MET A 553 26.64 -3.47 3.72
CA MET A 553 26.13 -3.28 5.10
C MET A 553 24.63 -2.93 5.12
N LEU A 554 24.18 -2.08 4.19
CA LEU A 554 22.76 -1.72 4.07
C LEU A 554 21.91 -2.93 3.70
N VAL A 555 22.31 -3.69 2.68
CA VAL A 555 21.58 -4.88 2.21
C VAL A 555 21.59 -6.00 3.25
N GLU A 556 22.72 -6.25 3.93
CA GLU A 556 22.82 -7.23 5.01
C GLU A 556 21.90 -6.86 6.19
N GLY A 557 21.83 -5.57 6.56
CA GLY A 557 20.90 -5.05 7.57
C GLY A 557 19.43 -5.26 7.20
N VAL A 558 19.07 -4.98 5.94
CA VAL A 558 17.72 -5.22 5.39
C VAL A 558 17.33 -6.70 5.40
N VAL A 559 18.23 -7.59 4.96
CA VAL A 559 17.97 -9.04 4.93
C VAL A 559 17.78 -9.57 6.36
N HIS A 560 18.60 -9.13 7.31
CA HIS A 560 18.46 -9.46 8.73
C HIS A 560 17.13 -8.94 9.29
N GLN A 561 16.76 -7.68 9.04
CA GLN A 561 15.48 -7.12 9.48
C GLN A 561 14.29 -7.92 8.93
N TYR A 562 14.33 -8.27 7.64
CA TYR A 562 13.29 -9.05 6.99
C TYR A 562 13.14 -10.46 7.58
N GLN A 563 14.26 -11.14 7.89
CA GLN A 563 14.26 -12.46 8.53
C GLN A 563 13.67 -12.43 9.95
N HIS A 564 13.91 -11.37 10.71
CA HIS A 564 13.47 -11.26 12.11
C HIS A 564 12.08 -10.64 12.31
N HIS A 565 11.60 -9.81 11.39
CA HIS A 565 10.34 -9.06 11.56
C HIS A 565 9.33 -9.20 10.41
N GLY A 566 9.69 -9.86 9.29
CA GLY A 566 8.86 -9.90 8.08
C GLY A 566 8.90 -8.59 7.27
N LYS A 567 7.98 -8.41 6.30
CA LYS A 567 7.85 -7.12 5.60
C LYS A 567 7.52 -6.04 6.63
N ALA A 568 8.34 -4.99 6.69
CA ALA A 568 8.15 -3.86 7.58
C ALA A 568 6.75 -3.26 7.42
N ASP A 569 6.15 -2.84 8.53
CA ASP A 569 4.78 -2.32 8.55
C ASP A 569 4.56 -1.25 7.48
N SER A 570 3.55 -1.51 6.63
CA SER A 570 3.02 -0.55 5.66
C SER A 570 2.21 0.52 6.41
N GLY A 571 2.89 1.27 7.28
CA GLY A 571 2.37 2.42 7.96
C GLY A 571 2.14 3.55 6.95
N CYS A 572 0.89 3.72 6.54
CA CYS A 572 0.39 5.05 6.21
C CYS A 572 0.42 5.87 7.49
N GLY A 573 1.27 6.89 7.54
CA GLY A 573 1.41 7.88 8.61
C GLY A 573 1.91 9.19 8.02
#